data_AF-A0A8J7DB31-F1
#
_entry.id   AF-A0A8J7DB31-F1
#
_cell.length_a   1.000
_cell.length_b   1.000
_cell.length_c   1.000
_cell.angle_alpha   90.00
_cell.angle_beta   90.00
_cell.angle_gamma   90.00
#
_symmetry.space_group_name_H-M   'P 1'
#
loop_
_entity.id
_entity.type
_entity.pdbx_description
1 polymer ?
#
loop_
_entity_poly.entity_id
_entity_poly.type
_entity_poly.pdbx_seq_one_letter_code
_entity_poly.pdbx_strand_id
1 'polypeptide(L)' 'MYSSKLSTLKRAKQGVLSVPVQAILFLSLGSLSLWMLFFSSYPATHNTMHQTRHHTLGVGCH' A
#
# COMPACT_ATOMS: atom_id res chain seq x y z
N MET A 1 -24.93 -26.93 -15.54
CA MET A 1 -24.44 -25.58 -15.12
C MET A 1 -23.16 -25.59 -14.26
N TYR A 2 -22.61 -26.73 -13.82
CA TYR A 2 -21.39 -26.77 -12.99
C TYR A 2 -20.08 -26.57 -13.79
N SER A 3 -20.08 -26.98 -15.07
CA SER A 3 -18.90 -26.98 -15.95
C SER A 3 -18.38 -25.57 -16.30
N SER A 4 -19.28 -24.59 -16.48
CA SER A 4 -18.91 -23.21 -16.80
C SER A 4 -18.26 -22.46 -15.64
N LYS A 5 -18.72 -22.71 -14.39
CA LYS A 5 -18.10 -22.15 -13.18
C LYS A 5 -16.66 -22.67 -13.01
N LEU A 6 -16.46 -23.96 -13.27
CA LEU A 6 -15.16 -24.61 -13.18
C LEU A 6 -14.16 -24.07 -14.24
N SER A 7 -14.64 -23.79 -15.46
CA SER A 7 -13.80 -23.22 -16.52
C SER A 7 -13.40 -21.77 -16.23
N THR A 8 -14.33 -20.95 -15.71
CA THR A 8 -14.03 -19.58 -15.29
C THR A 8 -13.01 -19.54 -14.15
N LEU A 9 -13.14 -20.43 -13.16
CA LEU A 9 -12.18 -20.55 -12.04
C LEU A 9 -10.78 -20.95 -12.54
N LYS A 10 -10.70 -21.90 -13.49
CA LYS A 10 -9.43 -22.33 -14.09
C LYS A 10 -8.73 -21.18 -14.83
N ARG A 11 -9.51 -20.40 -15.58
CA ARG A 11 -9.01 -19.24 -16.34
C ARG A 11 -8.54 -18.11 -15.42
N ALA A 12 -9.28 -17.85 -14.34
CA ALA A 12 -8.87 -16.91 -13.29
C ALA A 12 -7.58 -17.38 -12.58
N LYS A 13 -7.47 -18.67 -12.26
CA LYS A 13 -6.24 -19.26 -11.72
C LYS A 13 -5.06 -19.08 -12.65
N GLN A 14 -5.22 -19.34 -13.96
CA GLN A 14 -4.15 -19.14 -14.93
C GLN A 14 -3.71 -17.67 -15.06
N GLY A 15 -4.64 -16.72 -14.92
CA GLY A 15 -4.32 -15.29 -14.91
C GLY A 15 -3.54 -14.89 -13.66
N VAL A 16 -4.01 -15.26 -12.47
CA VAL A 16 -3.36 -14.92 -11.19
C VAL A 16 -2.02 -15.65 -11.02
N LEU A 17 -1.93 -16.89 -11.49
CA LEU A 17 -0.70 -17.69 -11.46
C LEU A 17 0.25 -17.38 -12.62
N SER A 18 -0.08 -16.38 -13.44
CA SER A 18 0.82 -15.94 -14.50
C SER A 18 2.03 -15.24 -13.88
N VAL A 19 3.21 -15.54 -14.43
CA VAL A 19 4.48 -14.90 -14.07
C VAL A 19 4.40 -13.36 -14.03
N PRO A 20 3.77 -12.65 -14.99
CA PRO A 20 3.68 -11.20 -14.93
C PRO A 20 2.83 -10.69 -13.75
N VAL A 21 1.72 -11.34 -13.42
CA VAL A 21 0.89 -10.96 -12.27
C VAL A 21 1.64 -11.19 -10.96
N GLN A 22 2.36 -12.30 -10.85
CA GLN A 22 3.22 -12.56 -9.69
C GLN A 22 4.33 -11.51 -9.55
N ALA A 23 4.99 -11.14 -10.65
CA ALA A 23 6.04 -10.11 -10.63
C ALA A 23 5.50 -8.74 -10.15
N ILE A 24 4.35 -8.30 -10.68
CA ILE A 24 3.70 -7.05 -10.25
C ILE A 24 3.33 -7.12 -8.76
N LEU A 25 2.81 -8.26 -8.30
CA LEU A 25 2.48 -8.45 -6.89
C LEU A 25 3.72 -8.36 -5.99
N PHE A 26 4.82 -9.02 -6.36
CA PHE A 26 6.08 -8.95 -5.61
C PHE A 26 6.68 -7.54 -5.59
N LEU A 27 6.68 -6.84 -6.74
CA LEU A 27 7.19 -5.48 -6.83
C LEU A 27 6.34 -4.50 -6.01
N SER A 28 5.00 -4.61 -6.09
CA SER A 28 4.11 -3.74 -5.31
C SER A 28 4.22 -4.00 -3.82
N LEU A 29 4.30 -5.26 -3.40
CA LEU A 29 4.51 -5.62 -2.00
C LEU A 29 5.87 -5.13 -1.49
N GLY A 30 6.95 -5.32 -2.26
CA GLY A 30 8.27 -4.82 -1.91
C GLY A 30 8.32 -3.30 -1.82
N SER A 31 7.72 -2.59 -2.78
CA SER A 31 7.59 -1.13 -2.75
C SER A 31 6.81 -0.66 -1.52
N LEU A 32 5.69 -1.32 -1.18
CA LEU A 32 4.90 -1.00 0.01
C LEU A 32 5.66 -1.26 1.31
N SER A 33 6.40 -2.37 1.39
CA SER A 33 7.25 -2.66 2.54
C SER A 33 8.35 -1.61 2.71
N LEU A 34 9.03 -1.23 1.63
CA LEU A 34 10.02 -0.15 1.66
C LEU A 34 9.37 1.16 2.09
N TRP A 35 8.21 1.50 1.51
CA TRP A 35 7.44 2.68 1.91
C TRP A 35 7.13 2.69 3.41
N MET A 36 6.68 1.56 3.98
CA MET A 36 6.44 1.48 5.42
C MET A 36 7.73 1.63 6.23
N LEU A 37 8.84 1.04 5.80
CA LEU A 37 10.12 1.22 6.52
C LEU A 37 10.59 2.69 6.50
N PHE A 38 10.45 3.38 5.37
CA PHE A 38 10.87 4.77 5.24
C PHE A 38 9.89 5.76 5.90
N PHE A 39 8.59 5.48 5.85
CA PHE A 39 7.55 6.46 6.21
C PHE A 39 6.64 6.05 7.39
N SER A 40 6.49 4.75 7.71
CA SER A 40 5.69 4.31 8.87
C SER A 40 6.42 4.55 10.21
N SER A 41 7.75 4.62 10.19
CA SER A 41 8.58 5.02 11.34
C SER A 41 8.84 6.52 11.38
N TYR A 42 7.90 7.35 10.94
CA TYR A 42 8.01 8.81 10.98
C TYR A 42 7.17 9.47 12.10
N PRO A 43 7.23 9.02 13.39
CA PRO A 43 6.59 9.77 14.46
C PRO A 43 7.30 11.11 14.71
N ALA A 44 8.62 11.19 14.45
CA ALA A 44 9.38 12.40 14.73
C ALA A 44 8.91 13.56 13.85
N THR A 45 8.87 13.37 12.53
CA THR A 45 8.75 14.52 11.62
C THR A 45 7.37 14.67 10.98
N HIS A 46 6.45 13.71 11.17
CA HIS A 46 5.02 14.01 11.19
C HIS A 46 4.67 14.91 12.38
N ASN A 47 5.21 14.62 13.58
CA ASN A 47 5.04 15.47 14.76
C ASN A 47 5.75 16.82 14.60
N THR A 48 6.96 16.88 14.02
CA THR A 48 7.61 18.17 13.72
C THR A 48 6.80 18.98 12.72
N MET A 49 6.25 18.37 11.67
CA MET A 49 5.41 19.10 10.71
C MET A 49 4.09 19.59 11.35
N HIS A 50 3.53 18.84 12.29
CA HIS A 50 2.43 19.30 13.14
C HIS A 50 2.86 20.46 14.05
N GLN A 51 3.96 20.32 14.79
CA GLN A 51 4.50 21.37 15.67
C GLN A 51 4.84 22.65 14.89
N THR A 52 5.50 22.53 13.74
CA THR A 52 5.79 23.65 12.84
C THR A 52 4.51 24.27 12.28
N ARG A 53 3.47 23.50 11.94
CA ARG A 53 2.17 24.07 11.54
C ARG A 53 1.48 24.81 12.69
N HIS A 54 1.54 24.29 13.92
CA HIS A 54 1.02 24.99 15.10
C HIS A 54 1.81 26.28 15.42
N HIS A 55 3.12 26.28 15.20
CA HIS A 55 3.94 27.50 15.31
C HIS A 55 3.77 28.49 14.14
N THR A 56 3.53 28.00 12.92
CA THR A 56 3.47 28.84 11.70
C THR A 56 2.09 29.45 11.48
N LEU A 57 1.00 28.84 11.97
CA LEU A 57 -0.34 29.41 11.82
C LEU A 57 -0.77 30.37 12.94
N GLY A 58 0.05 30.59 13.97
CA GLY A 58 -0.30 31.55 15.05
C GLY A 58 -1.64 31.28 15.73
N VAL A 59 -2.19 30.05 15.64
CA VAL A 59 -3.41 29.70 16.35
C VAL A 59 -3.01 29.33 17.76
N GLY A 60 -3.29 30.22 18.71
CA GLY A 60 -3.13 29.95 20.12
C GLY A 60 -3.87 28.67 20.52
N CYS A 61 -3.20 27.81 21.28
CA CYS A 61 -3.85 26.70 21.95
C CYS A 61 -4.80 27.27 23.02
N HIS A 62 -6.07 26.84 23.00
CA HIS A 62 -6.97 26.92 24.15
C HIS A 62 -6.81 25.62 24.94
#